data_AF-A0A151E6I8-F1
#
_entry.id   AF-A0A151E6I8-F1
#
_cell.length_a   1.000
_cell.length_b   1.000
_cell.length_c   1.000
_cell.angle_alpha   90.00
_cell.angle_beta   90.00
_cell.angle_gamma   90.00
#
_symmetry.space_group_name_H-M   'P 1'
#
loop_
_entity.id
_entity.type
_entity.pdbx_description
1 polymer ?
#
loop_
_entity_poly.entity_id
_entity_poly.type
_entity_poly.pdbx_seq_one_letter_code
_entity_poly.pdbx_strand_id
1 'polypeptide(L)' 'MKIDNLVVGIIVIAVGALLLVDAILTTFNPAGQVLSANDVKGILGMVLVVIAAIYFKKARE' A
#
# COMPACT_ATOMS: atom_id res chain seq x y z
N MET A 1 -15.87 -17.00 -0.43
CA MET A 1 -15.63 -15.74 -1.15
C MET A 1 -15.58 -14.51 -0.25
N LYS A 2 -16.58 -14.20 0.61
CA LYS A 2 -16.52 -13.02 1.50
C LYS A 2 -15.34 -13.03 2.48
N ILE A 3 -15.14 -14.16 3.17
CA ILE A 3 -14.00 -14.35 4.08
C ILE A 3 -12.67 -14.31 3.33
N ASP A 4 -12.59 -14.92 2.14
CA ASP A 4 -11.38 -14.88 1.32
C ASP A 4 -11.03 -13.43 0.92
N ASN A 5 -12.02 -12.64 0.49
CA ASN A 5 -11.84 -11.22 0.18
C ASN A 5 -11.40 -10.41 1.41
N LEU A 6 -11.93 -10.71 2.60
CA LEU A 6 -11.51 -10.07 3.84
C LEU A 6 -10.06 -10.39 4.18
N VAL A 7 -9.67 -11.66 4.13
CA VAL A 7 -8.29 -12.11 4.41
C VAL A 7 -7.32 -11.49 3.42
N VAL A 8 -7.63 -11.51 2.12
CA VAL A 8 -6.80 -10.85 1.10
C VAL A 8 -6.72 -9.35 1.35
N GLY A 9 -7.83 -8.69 1.67
CA GLY A 9 -7.84 -7.26 2.01
C GLY A 9 -6.94 -6.92 3.19
N ILE A 10 -6.95 -7.73 4.26
CA ILE A 10 -6.09 -7.56 5.44
C ILE A 10 -4.61 -7.71 5.08
N ILE A 11 -4.25 -8.70 4.27
CA ILE A 11 -2.87 -8.90 3.84
C ILE A 11 -2.40 -7.72 2.98
N VAL A 12 -3.23 -7.32 2.01
CA VAL A 12 -2.89 -6.23 1.08
C VAL A 12 -2.74 -4.89 1.83
N ILE A 13 -3.63 -4.57 2.78
CA ILE A 13 -3.51 -3.32 3.55
C ILE A 13 -2.28 -3.33 4.45
N ALA A 14 -1.92 -4.48 5.05
CA ALA A 14 -0.74 -4.59 5.89
C ALA A 14 0.54 -4.34 5.08
N VAL A 15 0.65 -4.94 3.90
CA VAL A 15 1.79 -4.71 2.99
C VAL A 15 1.83 -3.26 2.50
N GLY A 16 0.67 -2.70 2.12
CA GLY A 16 0.57 -1.30 1.69
C GLY A 16 0.98 -0.31 2.78
N ALA A 17 0.56 -0.55 4.02
CA ALA A 17 0.92 0.27 5.17
C ALA A 17 2.42 0.20 5.48
N LEU A 18 3.03 -0.99 5.43
CA LEU A 18 4.47 -1.16 5.65
C LEU A 18 5.29 -0.39 4.60
N LEU A 19 4.91 -0.47 3.33
CA LEU A 19 5.59 0.26 2.24
C LEU A 19 5.43 1.78 2.37
N LEU A 20 4.26 2.25 2.80
CA LEU A 20 4.03 3.67 3.05
C LEU A 20 4.86 4.19 4.22
N VAL A 21 4.89 3.44 5.34
CA VAL A 21 5.70 3.81 6.51
C VAL A 21 7.17 3.82 6.15
N ASP A 22 7.67 2.79 5.45
CA ASP A 22 9.04 2.75 4.98
C ASP A 22 9.33 3.96 4.09
N ALA A 23 8.48 4.23 3.11
CA ALA A 23 8.62 5.39 2.22
C ALA A 23 8.71 6.71 2.99
N ILE A 24 7.83 6.93 3.96
CA ILE A 24 7.83 8.15 4.79
C ILE A 24 9.13 8.25 5.60
N LEU A 25 9.54 7.17 6.25
CA LEU A 25 10.72 7.15 7.12
C LEU A 25 12.03 7.30 6.34
N THR A 26 12.10 6.80 5.10
CA THR A 26 13.32 6.88 4.27
C THR A 26 13.35 8.08 3.31
N THR A 27 12.38 9.00 3.36
CA THR A 27 12.40 10.28 2.59
C THR A 27 13.37 11.30 3.20
N PHE A 28 14.61 10.91 3.48
CA PHE A 28 15.64 11.78 4.06
C PHE A 28 16.66 12.33 3.05
N ASN A 29 16.55 12.01 1.75
CA ASN A 29 17.51 12.47 0.74
C ASN A 29 16.88 13.49 -0.22
N PRO A 30 17.36 14.76 -0.25
CA PRO A 30 16.70 15.81 -1.02
C PRO A 30 16.99 15.68 -2.53
N ALA A 31 15.91 15.62 -3.30
CA ALA A 31 15.72 16.39 -4.54
C ALA A 31 16.64 16.13 -5.76
N GLY A 32 17.33 15.00 -5.87
CA GLY A 32 18.17 14.69 -7.05
C GLY A 32 17.57 13.75 -8.09
N GLN A 33 16.71 12.82 -7.67
CA GLN A 33 16.32 11.68 -8.50
C GLN A 33 14.80 11.60 -8.65
N VAL A 34 14.30 11.90 -9.85
CA VAL A 34 12.90 11.68 -10.22
C VAL A 34 12.62 10.17 -10.13
N LEU A 35 11.61 9.76 -9.35
CA LEU A 35 11.28 8.37 -9.05
C LEU A 35 12.42 7.61 -8.36
N SER A 36 12.83 8.09 -7.18
CA SER A 36 13.70 7.30 -6.30
C SER A 36 13.01 5.97 -5.92
N ALA A 37 13.80 4.98 -5.50
CA ALA A 37 13.25 3.72 -4.97
C ALA A 37 12.24 3.96 -3.83
N ASN A 38 12.43 5.04 -3.09
CA ASN A 38 11.53 5.47 -2.02
C ASN A 38 10.18 5.99 -2.53
N ASP A 39 10.19 6.79 -3.60
CA ASP A 39 8.96 7.28 -4.24
C ASP A 39 8.14 6.12 -4.80
N VAL A 40 8.81 5.12 -5.39
CA VAL A 40 8.17 3.90 -5.88
C VAL A 40 7.49 3.13 -4.76
N LYS A 41 8.13 3.01 -3.58
CA LYS A 41 7.52 2.37 -2.40
C LYS A 41 6.29 3.13 -1.93
N GLY A 42 6.34 4.47 -1.89
CA GLY A 42 5.21 5.30 -1.52
C GLY A 42 4.02 5.15 -2.48
N ILE A 43 4.28 5.19 -3.79
CA ILE A 43 3.27 4.97 -4.83
C ILE A 43 2.69 3.55 -4.72
N LEU A 44 3.54 2.53 -4.61
CA LEU A 44 3.11 1.14 -4.51
C LEU A 44 2.26 0.92 -3.25
N GLY A 45 2.66 1.49 -2.11
CA GLY A 45 1.91 1.45 -0.87
C GLY A 45 0.51 2.07 -1.03
N MET A 46 0.40 3.23 -1.68
CA MET A 46 -0.89 3.87 -2.00
C MET A 46 -1.78 3.00 -2.91
N VAL A 47 -1.20 2.40 -3.95
CA VAL A 47 -1.94 1.51 -4.86
C VAL A 47 -2.50 0.31 -4.10
N LEU A 48 -1.70 -0.30 -3.22
CA LEU A 48 -2.14 -1.43 -2.40
C LEU A 48 -3.25 -1.02 -1.42
N VAL A 49 -3.20 0.18 -0.83
CA VAL A 49 -4.30 0.68 0.02
C VAL A 49 -5.62 0.77 -0.77
N VAL A 50 -5.58 1.28 -2.00
CA VAL A 50 -6.78 1.35 -2.86
C VAL A 50 -7.29 -0.06 -3.20
N ILE A 51 -6.40 -0.99 -3.53
CA ILE A 51 -6.76 -2.38 -3.83
C ILE A 51 -7.39 -3.05 -2.59
N ALA A 52 -6.83 -2.84 -1.40
CA ALA A 52 -7.41 -3.35 -0.16
C ALA A 52 -8.82 -2.81 0.10
N ALA A 53 -9.06 -1.52 -0.17
CA ALA A 53 -10.38 -0.93 -0.06
C ALA A 53 -11.41 -1.62 -1.00
N ILE A 54 -11.00 -2.00 -2.21
CA ILE A 54 -11.84 -2.77 -3.13
C ILE A 54 -12.16 -4.16 -2.56
N TYR A 55 -11.18 -4.84 -1.98
CA TYR A 55 -11.39 -6.15 -1.33
C TYR A 55 -12.34 -6.05 -0.14
N PHE A 56 -12.17 -5.03 0.71
CA PHE A 56 -13.09 -4.80 1.84
C PHE A 56 -14.51 -4.47 1.38
N LYS A 57 -14.65 -3.70 0.29
CA LYS A 57 -15.97 -3.45 -0.32
C LYS A 57 -16.62 -4.76 -0.78
N LYS A 58 -15.88 -5.62 -1.50
CA LYS A 58 -16.35 -6.94 -1.96
C LYS A 58 -16.61 -7.94 -0.84
N ALA A 59 -15.96 -7.79 0.32
CA ALA A 59 -16.20 -8.63 1.49
C ALA A 59 -17.50 -8.23 2.23
N ARG A 60 -17.92 -6.97 2.09
CA ARG A 60 -19.15 -6.43 2.68
C ARG A 60 -20.39 -6.86 1.89
N GLU A 61 -20.36 -6.74 0.56
CA GLU A 61 -21.39 -7.23 -0.38
C GLU A 61 -21.62 -8.73 -0.21
#